data_AF-A0A8J7A2I5-F1
#
_entry.id   AF-A0A8J7A2I5-F1
#
_cell.length_a   1.000
_cell.length_b   1.000
_cell.length_c   1.000
_cell.angle_alpha   90.00
_cell.angle_beta   90.00
_cell.angle_gamma   90.00
#
_symmetry.space_group_name_H-M   'P 1'
#
loop_
_entity.id
_entity.type
_entity.pdbx_description
1 polymer ?
#
loop_
_entity_poly.entity_id
_entity_poly.type
_entity_poly.pdbx_seq_one_letter_code
_entity_poly.pdbx_strand_id
1 'polypeptide(L)'
;MQKTTVLTLTLLSLAILPVMAQLGETGQVGEVWTDFQSYSVDLQNYLQNNLSENLKPVEPQTRSALTSATGELKIPNPITAGKRVRDDIFINSISDRFENNSVVRSNLVSNEINRLITRGAVSGLLGEAGQIRTKTKLINTERSLRDIAEFSEAAEETSQGLLDQLPSINFAGIEASKIDPATALLSQLLNANLSQSIKIQQEQSKIVGETFAQTLQTNQSLQYSNLNLANISQQMEEGNRARRVDTSTEAARLLRATSQIDLFGTKIDN
;
A
#
# COMPACT_ATOMS: atom_id res chain seq x y z
N MET A 1 -33.44 -15.14 23.70
CA MET A 1 -32.09 -14.51 23.78
C MET A 1 -31.42 -14.26 22.44
N GLN A 2 -31.79 -14.94 21.33
CA GLN A 2 -31.18 -14.70 20.01
C GLN A 2 -31.70 -13.46 19.24
N LYS A 3 -32.82 -12.86 19.68
CA LYS A 3 -33.43 -11.70 18.98
C LYS A 3 -32.87 -10.35 19.46
N THR A 4 -32.31 -10.30 20.65
CA THR A 4 -31.69 -9.09 21.22
C THR A 4 -30.28 -8.85 20.67
N THR A 5 -29.54 -9.91 20.35
CA THR A 5 -28.19 -9.83 19.75
C THR A 5 -28.19 -9.35 18.30
N VAL A 6 -29.25 -9.63 17.52
CA VAL A 6 -29.36 -9.14 16.14
C VAL A 6 -29.70 -7.65 16.11
N LEU A 7 -30.54 -7.17 17.04
CA LEU A 7 -30.92 -5.76 17.13
C LEU A 7 -29.74 -4.87 17.55
N THR A 8 -28.90 -5.32 18.48
CA THR A 8 -27.69 -4.60 18.90
C THR A 8 -26.63 -4.55 17.78
N LEU A 9 -26.49 -5.62 17.01
CA LEU A 9 -25.55 -5.66 15.86
C LEU A 9 -25.99 -4.72 14.72
N THR A 10 -27.30 -4.61 14.47
CA THR A 10 -27.83 -3.67 13.48
C THR A 10 -27.76 -2.21 13.94
N LEU A 11 -27.94 -1.92 15.24
CA LEU A 11 -27.81 -0.57 15.77
C LEU A 11 -26.34 -0.10 15.79
N LEU A 12 -25.40 -1.01 16.04
CA LEU A 12 -23.96 -0.77 15.90
C LEU A 12 -23.58 -0.39 14.46
N SER A 13 -24.23 -0.99 13.45
CA SER A 13 -23.94 -0.65 12.04
C SER A 13 -24.45 0.72 11.59
N LEU A 14 -25.52 1.26 12.19
CA LEU A 14 -26.07 2.58 11.85
C LEU A 14 -25.36 3.74 12.57
N ALA A 15 -24.67 3.47 13.68
CA ALA A 15 -23.91 4.47 14.44
C ALA A 15 -22.48 4.72 13.91
N ILE A 16 -22.01 3.95 12.93
CA ILE A 16 -20.66 4.10 12.34
C ILE A 16 -20.62 5.25 11.31
N LEU A 17 -21.78 5.64 10.75
CA LEU A 17 -21.84 6.64 9.68
C LEU A 17 -21.59 8.10 10.13
N PRO A 18 -22.01 8.57 11.34
CA PRO A 18 -21.70 9.93 11.79
C PRO A 18 -20.26 10.09 12.29
N VAL A 19 -19.65 9.01 12.80
CA VAL A 19 -18.31 9.07 13.44
C VAL A 19 -17.22 9.33 12.40
N MET A 20 -17.35 8.79 11.18
CA MET A 20 -16.40 9.07 10.10
C MET A 20 -16.42 10.54 9.60
N ALA A 21 -17.50 11.29 9.85
CA ALA A 21 -17.59 12.70 9.47
C ALA A 21 -16.97 13.65 10.51
N GLN A 22 -16.98 13.29 11.80
CA GLN A 22 -16.37 14.09 12.88
C GLN A 22 -14.89 13.75 13.14
N LEU A 23 -14.42 12.58 12.72
CA LEU A 23 -13.01 12.18 12.76
C LEU A 23 -12.07 13.04 11.88
N GLY A 24 -12.63 13.83 10.97
CA GLY A 24 -11.88 14.77 10.13
C GLY A 24 -11.36 16.02 10.86
N GLU A 25 -11.97 16.40 11.99
CA GLU A 25 -11.58 17.61 12.75
C GLU A 25 -10.72 17.31 13.98
N THR A 26 -10.82 16.12 14.56
CA THR A 26 -10.10 15.75 15.79
C THR A 26 -8.81 14.99 15.50
N GLY A 27 -7.82 15.60 14.84
CA GLY A 27 -6.37 15.31 14.91
C GLY A 27 -5.80 13.88 14.71
N GLN A 28 -6.60 12.82 14.73
CA GLN A 28 -6.18 11.42 14.95
C GLN A 28 -6.09 10.64 13.64
N VAL A 29 -6.93 10.97 12.63
CA VAL A 29 -6.69 10.56 11.23
C VAL A 29 -5.43 11.25 10.66
N GLY A 30 -5.02 12.36 11.28
CA GLY A 30 -3.81 13.11 10.93
C GLY A 30 -2.53 12.26 11.03
N GLU A 31 -2.45 11.34 11.99
CA GLU A 31 -1.29 10.45 12.14
C GLU A 31 -1.18 9.46 10.97
N VAL A 32 -2.29 8.83 10.59
CA VAL A 32 -2.34 7.88 9.46
C VAL A 32 -1.94 8.54 8.15
N TRP A 33 -2.46 9.74 7.90
CA TRP A 33 -2.12 10.52 6.72
C TRP A 33 -0.66 10.97 6.72
N THR A 34 -0.15 11.43 7.87
CA THR A 34 1.26 11.83 8.02
C THR A 34 2.19 10.66 7.77
N ASP A 35 1.87 9.47 8.30
CA ASP A 35 2.65 8.25 8.08
C ASP A 35 2.70 7.85 6.61
N PHE A 36 1.56 7.97 5.91
CA PHE A 36 1.49 7.71 4.49
C PHE A 36 2.30 8.73 3.68
N GLN A 37 2.24 10.01 4.05
CA GLN A 37 3.08 11.04 3.44
C GLN A 37 4.57 10.76 3.65
N SER A 38 4.99 10.36 4.85
CA SER A 38 6.38 9.96 5.11
C SER A 38 6.81 8.81 4.20
N TYR A 39 5.93 7.83 3.95
CA TYR A 39 6.22 6.72 3.02
C TYR A 39 6.46 7.25 1.59
N SER A 40 5.59 8.14 1.12
CA SER A 40 5.71 8.73 -0.21
C SER A 40 7.01 9.54 -0.37
N VAL A 41 7.45 10.23 0.69
CA VAL A 41 8.68 11.00 0.71
C VAL A 41 9.90 10.08 0.69
N ASP A 42 9.91 9.03 1.51
CA ASP A 42 10.98 8.01 1.51
C ASP A 42 11.15 7.38 0.13
N LEU A 43 10.04 7.05 -0.53
CA LEU A 43 10.04 6.50 -1.88
C LEU A 43 10.66 7.48 -2.89
N GLN A 44 10.26 8.75 -2.86
CA GLN A 44 10.83 9.76 -3.76
C GLN A 44 12.31 10.00 -3.50
N ASN A 45 12.71 10.10 -2.23
CA ASN A 45 14.11 10.26 -1.85
C ASN A 45 14.95 9.09 -2.34
N TYR A 46 14.45 7.86 -2.17
CA TYR A 46 15.09 6.67 -2.71
C TYR A 46 15.27 6.79 -4.23
N LEU A 47 14.21 7.12 -4.96
CA LEU A 47 14.25 7.22 -6.42
C LEU A 47 15.22 8.32 -6.91
N GLN A 48 15.28 9.46 -6.23
CA GLN A 48 16.17 10.57 -6.61
C GLN A 48 17.65 10.25 -6.37
N ASN A 49 17.95 9.45 -5.34
CA ASN A 49 19.31 9.12 -4.92
C ASN A 49 19.84 7.82 -5.53
N ASN A 50 18.95 6.95 -6.04
CA ASN A 50 19.29 5.64 -6.58
C ASN A 50 18.94 5.51 -8.07
N LEU A 51 18.90 6.61 -8.83
CA LEU A 51 18.92 6.52 -10.29
C LEU A 51 20.22 5.80 -10.68
N SER A 52 20.09 4.56 -11.14
CA SER A 52 21.23 3.66 -11.34
C SER A 52 22.12 4.11 -12.50
N GLU A 53 23.39 3.71 -12.50
CA GLU A 53 24.27 3.90 -13.66
C GLU A 53 23.72 3.29 -14.95
N ASN A 54 22.88 2.25 -14.85
CA ASN A 54 22.21 1.63 -15.99
C ASN A 54 21.23 2.57 -16.71
N LEU A 55 20.89 3.71 -16.09
CA LEU A 55 20.07 4.75 -16.69
C LEU A 55 20.91 5.80 -17.42
N LYS A 56 22.24 5.77 -17.37
CA LYS A 56 23.07 6.72 -18.13
C LYS A 56 22.90 6.49 -19.65
N PRO A 57 22.89 7.54 -20.48
CA PRO A 57 22.82 8.98 -20.14
C PRO A 57 21.39 9.54 -19.93
N VAL A 58 20.36 8.71 -19.80
CA VAL A 58 18.95 9.13 -19.71
C VAL A 58 18.44 9.38 -18.28
N GLU A 59 19.33 9.55 -17.31
CA GLU A 59 18.97 9.83 -15.92
C GLU A 59 18.15 11.14 -15.78
N PRO A 60 18.50 12.25 -16.45
CA PRO A 60 17.69 13.49 -16.36
C PRO A 60 16.26 13.30 -16.86
N GLN A 61 16.10 12.61 -17.99
CA GLN A 61 14.82 12.26 -18.62
C GLN A 61 14.00 11.38 -17.66
N THR A 62 14.66 10.40 -17.05
CA THR A 62 14.05 9.49 -16.09
C THR A 62 13.56 10.22 -14.85
N ARG A 63 14.38 11.13 -14.31
CA ARG A 63 14.03 11.96 -13.15
C ARG A 63 12.82 12.85 -13.45
N SER A 64 12.81 13.48 -14.64
CA SER A 64 11.68 14.29 -15.12
C SER A 64 10.41 13.45 -15.25
N ALA A 65 10.50 12.29 -15.92
CA ALA A 65 9.36 11.41 -16.13
C ALA A 65 8.77 10.86 -14.82
N LEU A 66 9.59 10.48 -13.85
CA LEU A 66 9.17 10.07 -12.51
C LEU A 66 8.44 11.21 -11.78
N THR A 67 9.02 12.42 -11.82
CA THR A 67 8.44 13.60 -11.15
C THR A 67 7.10 13.97 -11.78
N SER A 68 7.01 14.02 -13.11
CA SER A 68 5.76 14.32 -13.80
C SER A 68 4.72 13.21 -13.66
N ALA A 69 5.14 11.95 -13.44
CA ALA A 69 4.24 10.80 -13.28
C ALA A 69 3.78 10.60 -11.82
N THR A 70 4.17 11.52 -10.94
CA THR A 70 3.77 11.53 -9.54
C THR A 70 2.42 12.21 -9.39
N GLY A 71 1.47 11.53 -8.76
CA GLY A 71 0.13 12.06 -8.48
C GLY A 71 0.05 12.84 -7.15
N GLU A 72 -1.17 13.18 -6.73
CA GLU A 72 -1.44 13.93 -5.49
C GLU A 72 -0.90 13.24 -4.23
N LEU A 73 -0.88 11.91 -4.22
CA LEU A 73 -0.32 11.09 -3.16
C LEU A 73 1.21 11.04 -3.15
N LYS A 74 1.86 11.82 -4.02
CA LYS A 74 3.32 11.87 -4.14
C LYS A 74 3.98 10.52 -4.43
N ILE A 75 3.22 9.66 -5.11
CA ILE A 75 3.62 8.33 -5.53
C ILE A 75 3.72 8.32 -7.06
N PRO A 76 4.84 7.82 -7.64
CA PRO A 76 4.98 7.73 -9.08
C PRO A 76 4.14 6.59 -9.66
N ASN A 77 3.50 6.87 -10.80
CA ASN A 77 2.87 5.86 -11.62
C ASN A 77 3.91 5.21 -12.57
N PRO A 78 4.27 3.93 -12.38
CA PRO A 78 5.30 3.25 -13.18
C PRO A 78 4.97 3.18 -14.67
N ILE A 79 3.69 3.02 -15.02
CA ILE A 79 3.23 2.92 -16.40
C ILE A 79 3.42 4.27 -17.11
N THR A 80 3.01 5.35 -16.45
CA THR A 80 3.12 6.71 -17.00
C THR A 80 4.58 7.16 -17.07
N ALA A 81 5.37 6.88 -16.02
CA ALA A 81 6.80 7.17 -16.01
C ALA A 81 7.53 6.43 -17.13
N GLY A 82 7.31 5.12 -17.26
CA GLY A 82 7.90 4.30 -18.32
C GLY A 82 7.49 4.75 -19.71
N LYS A 83 6.22 5.10 -19.94
CA LYS A 83 5.76 5.65 -21.23
C LYS A 83 6.50 6.94 -21.59
N ARG A 84 6.59 7.91 -20.67
CA ARG A 84 7.25 9.19 -20.92
C ARG A 84 8.73 9.05 -21.25
N VAL A 85 9.45 8.19 -20.53
CA VAL A 85 10.87 7.95 -20.84
C VAL A 85 11.02 7.26 -22.19
N ARG A 86 10.11 6.34 -22.55
CA ARG A 86 10.14 5.71 -23.86
C ARG A 86 9.93 6.70 -25.00
N ASP A 87 8.92 7.56 -24.86
CA ASP A 87 8.61 8.58 -25.85
C ASP A 87 9.80 9.54 -26.02
N ASP A 88 10.45 9.94 -24.91
CA ASP A 88 11.60 10.85 -24.96
C ASP A 88 12.85 10.20 -25.60
N ILE A 89 13.16 8.94 -25.27
CA ILE A 89 14.26 8.19 -25.89
C ILE A 89 14.02 7.99 -27.39
N PHE A 90 12.77 7.72 -27.78
CA PHE A 90 12.39 7.51 -29.16
C PHE A 90 12.51 8.81 -29.97
N ILE A 91 11.90 9.90 -29.50
CA ILE A 91 11.90 11.21 -30.19
C ILE A 91 13.32 11.75 -30.33
N ASN A 92 14.11 11.69 -29.24
CA ASN A 92 15.45 12.25 -29.23
C ASN A 92 16.51 11.28 -29.78
N SER A 93 16.09 10.08 -30.22
CA SER A 93 16.98 9.01 -30.75
C SER A 93 18.23 8.82 -29.90
N ILE A 94 18.07 8.86 -28.57
CA ILE A 94 19.20 8.74 -27.65
C ILE A 94 19.63 7.27 -27.67
N SER A 95 20.52 6.93 -28.58
CA SER A 95 21.14 5.61 -28.67
C SER A 95 22.61 5.72 -28.26
N ASP A 96 23.12 4.72 -27.53
CA ASP A 96 24.55 4.64 -27.25
C ASP A 96 25.29 4.27 -28.56
N ARG A 97 26.60 4.53 -28.63
CA ARG A 97 27.48 4.22 -29.77
C ARG A 97 27.48 2.73 -30.15
N PHE A 98 26.96 1.88 -29.27
CA PHE A 98 26.88 0.43 -29.41
C PHE A 98 25.45 -0.10 -29.60
N GLU A 99 24.42 0.73 -29.43
CA GLU A 99 23.01 0.33 -29.57
C GLU A 99 22.38 0.95 -30.81
N ASN A 100 21.90 0.11 -31.73
CA ASN A 100 21.32 0.56 -33.00
C ASN A 100 19.78 0.76 -32.93
N ASN A 101 19.14 0.43 -31.80
CA ASN A 101 17.68 0.43 -31.69
C ASN A 101 17.18 1.15 -30.42
N SER A 102 16.69 2.38 -30.61
CA SER A 102 16.10 3.22 -29.56
C SER A 102 14.89 2.57 -28.89
N VAL A 103 14.12 1.71 -29.59
CA VAL A 103 12.96 1.00 -29.03
C VAL A 103 13.39 -0.02 -27.98
N VAL A 104 14.41 -0.82 -28.27
CA VAL A 104 14.94 -1.83 -27.32
C VAL A 104 15.48 -1.13 -26.06
N ARG A 105 16.28 -0.07 -26.25
CA ARG A 105 16.79 0.74 -25.15
C ARG A 105 15.68 1.35 -24.31
N SER A 106 14.64 1.87 -24.97
CA SER A 106 13.49 2.47 -24.29
C SER A 106 12.77 1.47 -23.37
N ASN A 107 12.63 0.21 -23.79
CA ASN A 107 12.02 -0.85 -23.00
C ASN A 107 12.91 -1.25 -21.81
N LEU A 108 14.23 -1.37 -22.02
CA LEU A 108 15.18 -1.66 -20.94
C LEU A 108 15.17 -0.58 -19.85
N VAL A 109 15.16 0.69 -20.24
CA VAL A 109 15.08 1.82 -19.32
C VAL A 109 13.74 1.82 -18.57
N SER A 110 12.63 1.57 -19.27
CA SER A 110 11.31 1.43 -18.64
C SER A 110 11.29 0.30 -17.60
N ASN A 111 11.95 -0.83 -17.89
CA ASN A 111 12.04 -1.96 -16.96
C ASN A 111 12.89 -1.61 -15.73
N GLU A 112 14.01 -0.91 -15.91
CA GLU A 112 14.84 -0.47 -14.77
C GLU A 112 14.10 0.54 -13.89
N ILE A 113 13.30 1.44 -14.47
CA ILE A 113 12.42 2.34 -13.70
C ILE A 113 11.45 1.54 -12.82
N ASN A 114 10.81 0.51 -13.38
CA ASN A 114 9.89 -0.33 -12.62
C ASN A 114 10.60 -1.10 -11.50
N ARG A 115 11.83 -1.55 -11.77
CA ARG A 115 12.68 -2.19 -10.76
C ARG A 115 13.08 -1.23 -9.64
N LEU A 116 13.44 0.00 -9.98
CA LEU A 116 13.78 1.05 -9.02
C LEU A 116 12.59 1.44 -8.14
N ILE A 117 11.40 1.62 -8.72
CA ILE A 117 10.17 1.90 -7.96
C ILE A 117 9.88 0.75 -6.98
N THR A 118 10.00 -0.50 -7.45
CA THR A 118 9.78 -1.69 -6.61
C THR A 118 10.77 -1.73 -5.45
N ARG A 119 12.07 -1.51 -5.72
CA ARG A 119 13.11 -1.45 -4.67
C ARG A 119 12.89 -0.30 -3.71
N GLY A 120 12.49 0.87 -4.20
CA GLY A 120 12.17 2.01 -3.37
C GLY A 120 10.98 1.76 -2.45
N ALA A 121 9.93 1.09 -2.95
CA ALA A 121 8.80 0.69 -2.12
C ALA A 121 9.20 -0.29 -1.02
N VAL A 122 10.05 -1.27 -1.35
CA VAL A 122 10.62 -2.21 -0.35
C VAL A 122 11.51 -1.47 0.64
N SER A 123 12.37 -0.56 0.19
CA SER A 123 13.25 0.23 1.06
C SER A 123 12.46 1.16 1.97
N GLY A 124 11.36 1.75 1.51
CA GLY A 124 10.51 2.61 2.33
C GLY A 124 9.77 1.86 3.44
N LEU A 125 9.53 0.55 3.25
CA LEU A 125 8.85 -0.30 4.24
C LEU A 125 9.84 -1.03 5.16
N LEU A 126 10.85 -1.70 4.59
CA LEU A 126 11.81 -2.55 5.31
C LEU A 126 13.11 -1.82 5.68
N GLY A 127 13.35 -0.61 5.17
CA GLY A 127 14.47 0.22 5.60
C GLY A 127 14.26 0.78 7.00
N GLU A 128 15.30 1.38 7.57
CA GLU A 128 15.32 1.86 8.95
C GLU A 128 14.13 2.78 9.28
N ALA A 129 13.87 3.80 8.45
CA ALA A 129 12.72 4.69 8.62
C ALA A 129 11.36 3.96 8.56
N GLY A 130 11.23 2.95 7.68
CA GLY A 130 10.04 2.11 7.59
C GLY A 130 9.84 1.23 8.82
N GLN A 131 10.92 0.65 9.34
CA GLN A 131 10.91 -0.15 10.57
C GLN A 131 10.58 0.70 11.79
N ILE A 132 11.12 1.92 11.90
CA ILE A 132 10.79 2.86 12.97
C ILE A 132 9.30 3.19 12.93
N ARG A 133 8.73 3.52 11.76
CA ARG A 133 7.28 3.78 11.65
C ARG A 133 6.44 2.57 12.01
N THR A 134 6.85 1.39 11.56
CA THR A 134 6.16 0.13 11.91
C THR A 134 6.19 -0.10 13.43
N LYS A 135 7.35 0.13 14.07
CA LYS A 135 7.49 0.06 15.53
C LYS A 135 6.57 1.05 16.24
N THR A 136 6.54 2.31 15.80
CA THR A 136 5.66 3.34 16.38
C THR A 136 4.20 2.94 16.26
N LYS A 137 3.76 2.42 15.11
CA LYS A 137 2.40 1.91 14.91
C LYS A 137 2.06 0.77 15.86
N LEU A 138 2.97 -0.19 16.04
CA LEU A 138 2.76 -1.30 16.98
C LEU A 138 2.62 -0.81 18.42
N ILE A 139 3.45 0.14 18.86
CA ILE A 139 3.35 0.76 20.19
C ILE A 139 2.02 1.52 20.35
N ASN A 140 1.60 2.25 19.31
CA ASN A 140 0.34 2.99 19.33
C ASN A 140 -0.87 2.06 19.36
N THR A 141 -0.84 0.96 18.59
CA THR A 141 -1.88 -0.07 18.62
C THR A 141 -1.93 -0.77 19.99
N GLU A 142 -0.77 -1.10 20.59
CA GLU A 142 -0.70 -1.68 21.93
C GLU A 142 -1.30 -0.74 22.98
N ARG A 143 -0.98 0.56 22.90
CA ARG A 143 -1.58 1.58 23.77
C ARG A 143 -3.09 1.66 23.59
N SER A 144 -3.59 1.74 22.36
CA SER A 144 -5.02 1.77 22.07
C SER A 144 -5.75 0.52 22.58
N LEU A 145 -5.14 -0.67 22.48
CA LEU A 145 -5.69 -1.90 23.03
C LEU A 145 -5.73 -1.89 24.57
N ARG A 146 -4.70 -1.36 25.20
CA ARG A 146 -4.65 -1.17 26.66
C ARG A 146 -5.72 -0.17 27.11
N ASP A 147 -5.86 0.95 26.42
CA ASP A 147 -6.87 1.97 26.72
C ASP A 147 -8.28 1.38 26.57
N ILE A 148 -8.53 0.56 25.53
CA ILE A 148 -9.80 -0.18 25.39
C ILE A 148 -10.04 -1.13 26.58
N ALA A 149 -9.02 -1.84 27.04
CA ALA A 149 -9.15 -2.76 28.18
C ALA A 149 -9.46 -2.00 29.48
N GLU A 150 -8.72 -0.91 29.76
CA GLU A 150 -8.96 -0.03 30.90
C GLU A 150 -10.36 0.60 30.82
N PHE A 151 -10.81 1.00 29.63
CA PHE A 151 -12.17 1.49 29.43
C PHE A 151 -13.22 0.40 29.67
N SER A 152 -12.98 -0.82 29.23
CA SER A 152 -13.90 -1.93 29.45
C SER A 152 -14.04 -2.26 30.95
N GLU A 153 -12.92 -2.34 31.67
CA GLU A 153 -12.90 -2.62 33.11
C GLU A 153 -13.59 -1.52 33.91
N ALA A 154 -13.28 -0.25 33.64
CA ALA A 154 -13.93 0.88 34.29
C ALA A 154 -15.44 0.96 34.01
N ALA A 155 -15.90 0.56 32.82
CA ALA A 155 -17.33 0.47 32.52
C ALA A 155 -18.01 -0.66 33.29
N GLU A 156 -17.34 -1.80 33.45
CA GLU A 156 -17.86 -2.92 34.22
C GLU A 156 -17.96 -2.57 35.71
N GLU A 157 -16.92 -1.99 36.30
CA GLU A 157 -16.93 -1.51 37.70
C GLU A 157 -18.01 -0.44 37.93
N THR A 158 -18.10 0.55 37.04
CA THR A 158 -19.11 1.62 37.16
C THR A 158 -20.52 1.04 37.03
N SER A 159 -20.72 0.09 36.13
CA SER A 159 -22.03 -0.55 35.94
C SER A 159 -22.39 -1.42 37.14
N GLN A 160 -21.48 -2.24 37.66
CA GLN A 160 -21.70 -3.05 38.86
C GLN A 160 -21.98 -2.17 40.09
N GLY A 161 -21.18 -1.11 40.32
CA GLY A 161 -21.40 -0.19 41.43
C GLY A 161 -22.73 0.55 41.36
N LEU A 162 -23.19 0.93 40.16
CA LEU A 162 -24.52 1.52 39.98
C LEU A 162 -25.65 0.49 40.11
N LEU A 163 -25.43 -0.76 39.67
CA LEU A 163 -26.39 -1.86 39.85
C LEU A 163 -26.54 -2.25 41.33
N ASP A 164 -25.44 -2.26 42.09
CA ASP A 164 -25.44 -2.54 43.53
C ASP A 164 -26.12 -1.43 44.33
N GLN A 165 -26.12 -0.20 43.80
CA GLN A 165 -26.85 0.95 44.35
C GLN A 165 -28.34 0.97 43.98
N LEU A 166 -28.80 0.12 43.04
CA LEU A 166 -30.22 -0.06 42.85
C LEU A 166 -30.77 -0.76 44.10
N PRO A 167 -31.67 -0.12 44.88
CA PRO A 167 -32.38 -0.86 45.90
C PRO A 167 -33.05 -2.06 45.24
N SER A 168 -33.25 -3.16 45.97
CA SER A 168 -34.09 -4.28 45.53
C SER A 168 -35.52 -3.76 45.33
N ILE A 169 -35.80 -3.17 44.17
CA ILE A 169 -37.10 -2.61 43.82
C ILE A 169 -38.04 -3.79 43.65
N ASN A 170 -38.75 -4.12 44.71
CA ASN A 170 -39.96 -4.93 44.62
C ASN A 170 -40.98 -4.12 43.81
N PHE A 171 -41.07 -4.40 42.50
CA PHE A 171 -42.03 -3.77 41.59
C PHE A 171 -43.51 -3.97 42.00
N ALA A 172 -43.77 -4.83 42.98
CA ALA A 172 -45.11 -5.18 43.45
C ALA A 172 -45.74 -4.16 44.44
N GLY A 173 -45.10 -3.03 44.77
CA GLY A 173 -45.63 -2.08 45.73
C GLY A 173 -45.03 -0.67 45.68
N ILE A 174 -45.06 -0.02 44.53
CA ILE A 174 -44.40 1.28 44.34
C ILE A 174 -45.23 2.42 44.94
N GLU A 175 -44.71 3.04 46.01
CA GLU A 175 -45.04 4.42 46.38
C GLU A 175 -44.43 5.38 45.34
N ALA A 176 -45.24 6.31 44.83
CA ALA A 176 -44.85 7.26 43.78
C ALA A 176 -43.61 8.12 44.12
N SER A 177 -43.26 8.24 45.40
CA SER A 177 -42.09 8.98 45.91
C SER A 177 -40.74 8.31 45.63
N LYS A 178 -40.70 7.02 45.27
CA LYS A 178 -39.46 6.27 45.01
C LYS A 178 -39.09 6.10 43.54
N ILE A 179 -39.94 6.60 42.63
CA ILE A 179 -39.75 6.48 41.17
C ILE A 179 -38.65 7.44 40.68
N ASP A 180 -38.62 8.66 41.21
CA ASP A 180 -37.71 9.75 40.81
C ASP A 180 -36.20 9.41 40.94
N PRO A 181 -35.72 8.85 42.09
CA PRO A 181 -34.31 8.46 42.23
C PRO A 181 -33.93 7.24 41.38
N ALA A 182 -34.87 6.31 41.13
CA ALA A 182 -34.61 5.14 40.30
C ALA A 182 -34.45 5.51 38.81
N THR A 183 -35.23 6.48 38.32
CA THR A 183 -35.08 7.02 36.96
C THR A 183 -33.79 7.82 36.78
N ALA A 184 -33.37 8.58 37.80
CA ALA A 184 -32.09 9.29 37.79
C ALA A 184 -30.91 8.32 37.69
N LEU A 185 -30.89 7.27 38.52
CA LEU A 185 -29.83 6.25 38.50
C LEU A 185 -29.76 5.49 37.17
N LEU A 186 -30.91 5.14 36.58
CA LEU A 186 -30.97 4.48 35.28
C LEU A 186 -30.44 5.38 34.15
N SER A 187 -30.79 6.67 34.19
CA SER A 187 -30.26 7.66 33.24
C SER A 187 -28.74 7.85 33.38
N GLN A 188 -28.21 7.77 34.61
CA GLN A 188 -26.78 7.84 34.88
C GLN A 188 -26.05 6.59 34.37
N LEU A 189 -26.62 5.40 34.57
CA LEU A 189 -26.09 4.13 34.04
C LEU A 189 -26.04 4.14 32.51
N LEU A 190 -27.10 4.63 31.85
CA LEU A 190 -27.16 4.75 30.39
C LEU A 190 -26.11 5.74 29.87
N ASN A 191 -25.99 6.91 30.48
CA ASN A 191 -25.01 7.91 30.05
C ASN A 191 -23.56 7.45 30.27
N ALA A 192 -23.25 6.78 31.38
CA ALA A 192 -21.92 6.23 31.66
C ALA A 192 -21.54 5.15 30.63
N ASN A 193 -22.45 4.21 30.35
CA ASN A 193 -22.23 3.16 29.35
C ASN A 193 -22.08 3.73 27.93
N LEU A 194 -22.90 4.71 27.55
CA LEU A 194 -22.80 5.36 26.23
C LEU A 194 -21.46 6.09 26.05
N SER A 195 -21.03 6.87 27.06
CA SER A 195 -19.76 7.60 27.02
C SER A 195 -18.56 6.66 26.86
N GLN A 196 -18.54 5.54 27.60
CA GLN A 196 -17.45 4.58 27.47
C GLN A 196 -17.49 3.84 26.13
N SER A 197 -18.68 3.49 25.64
CA SER A 197 -18.84 2.86 24.33
C SER A 197 -18.27 3.76 23.21
N ILE A 198 -18.50 5.08 23.28
CA ILE A 198 -17.95 6.03 22.32
C ILE A 198 -16.41 6.02 22.34
N LYS A 199 -15.78 5.99 23.53
CA LYS A 199 -14.31 5.92 23.65
C LYS A 199 -13.74 4.63 23.05
N ILE A 200 -14.35 3.49 23.33
CA ILE A 200 -13.95 2.20 22.75
C ILE A 200 -14.08 2.25 21.22
N GLN A 201 -15.19 2.78 20.71
CA GLN A 201 -15.42 2.92 19.27
C GLN A 201 -14.41 3.87 18.61
N GLN A 202 -13.99 4.92 19.31
CA GLN A 202 -12.97 5.85 18.83
C GLN A 202 -11.61 5.15 18.67
N GLU A 203 -11.16 4.40 19.69
CA GLU A 203 -9.92 3.63 19.61
C GLU A 203 -9.99 2.51 18.55
N GLN A 204 -11.14 1.84 18.41
CA GLN A 204 -11.36 0.88 17.33
C GLN A 204 -11.28 1.54 15.95
N SER A 205 -11.85 2.74 15.78
CA SER A 205 -11.79 3.48 14.51
C SER A 205 -10.36 3.85 14.14
N LYS A 206 -9.51 4.17 15.12
CA LYS A 206 -8.08 4.42 14.91
C LYS A 206 -7.37 3.17 14.37
N ILE A 207 -7.56 2.02 15.02
CA ILE A 207 -6.98 0.74 14.57
C ILE A 207 -7.46 0.39 13.16
N VAL A 208 -8.74 0.60 12.85
CA VAL A 208 -9.32 0.36 11.52
C VAL A 208 -8.70 1.29 10.47
N GLY A 209 -8.53 2.58 10.79
CA GLY A 209 -7.90 3.56 9.90
C GLY A 209 -6.44 3.22 9.59
N GLU A 210 -5.67 2.85 10.61
CA GLU A 210 -4.28 2.38 10.45
C GLU A 210 -4.21 1.11 9.59
N THR A 211 -5.10 0.14 9.85
CA THR A 211 -5.19 -1.11 9.08
C THR A 211 -5.55 -0.86 7.62
N PHE A 212 -6.46 0.07 7.36
CA PHE A 212 -6.83 0.47 6.00
C PHE A 212 -5.63 1.08 5.25
N ALA A 213 -4.89 1.98 5.88
CA ALA A 213 -3.70 2.58 5.27
C ALA A 213 -2.58 1.56 5.01
N GLN A 214 -2.35 0.63 5.94
CA GLN A 214 -1.41 -0.47 5.73
C GLN A 214 -1.85 -1.40 4.60
N THR A 215 -3.15 -1.64 4.46
CA THR A 215 -3.73 -2.41 3.36
C THR A 215 -3.51 -1.71 2.01
N LEU A 216 -3.69 -0.39 1.95
CA LEU A 216 -3.43 0.41 0.75
C LEU A 216 -1.95 0.35 0.35
N GLN A 217 -1.03 0.51 1.30
CA GLN A 217 0.41 0.39 1.06
C GLN A 217 0.81 -1.01 0.59
N THR A 218 0.25 -2.06 1.20
CA THR A 218 0.49 -3.45 0.79
C THR A 218 0.00 -3.71 -0.64
N ASN A 219 -1.23 -3.31 -0.95
CA ASN A 219 -1.80 -3.44 -2.28
C ASN A 219 -0.96 -2.72 -3.34
N GLN A 220 -0.46 -1.53 -3.02
CA GLN A 220 0.43 -0.80 -3.91
C GLN A 220 1.76 -1.54 -4.16
N SER A 221 2.41 -2.04 -3.10
CA SER A 221 3.65 -2.83 -3.22
C SER A 221 3.45 -4.09 -4.08
N LEU A 222 2.30 -4.77 -3.91
CA LEU A 222 1.93 -5.91 -4.74
C LEU A 222 1.72 -5.52 -6.21
N GLN A 223 1.09 -4.38 -6.50
CA GLN A 223 0.95 -3.89 -7.88
C GLN A 223 2.31 -3.61 -8.53
N TYR A 224 3.26 -3.01 -7.79
CA TYR A 224 4.62 -2.81 -8.28
C TYR A 224 5.34 -4.12 -8.54
N SER A 225 5.22 -5.09 -7.62
CA SER A 225 5.78 -6.42 -7.79
C SER A 225 5.20 -7.13 -9.03
N ASN A 226 3.87 -7.12 -9.20
CA ASN A 226 3.22 -7.73 -10.36
C ASN A 226 3.66 -7.09 -11.68
N LEU A 227 3.77 -5.77 -11.73
CA LEU A 227 4.30 -5.08 -12.91
C LEU A 227 5.76 -5.45 -13.17
N ASN A 228 6.59 -5.51 -12.13
CA ASN A 228 7.98 -5.91 -12.26
C ASN A 228 8.12 -7.36 -12.75
N LEU A 229 7.30 -8.29 -12.24
CA LEU A 229 7.25 -9.68 -12.69
C LEU A 229 6.79 -9.80 -14.15
N ALA A 230 5.77 -9.03 -14.55
CA ALA A 230 5.33 -8.97 -15.94
C ALA A 230 6.47 -8.49 -16.87
N ASN A 231 7.21 -7.46 -16.46
CA ASN A 231 8.36 -6.97 -17.23
C ASN A 231 9.50 -7.97 -17.28
N ILE A 232 9.82 -8.66 -16.19
CA ILE A 232 10.82 -9.74 -16.17
C ILE A 232 10.41 -10.87 -17.12
N SER A 233 9.13 -11.26 -17.10
CA SER A 233 8.61 -12.28 -18.00
C SER A 233 8.73 -11.85 -19.47
N GLN A 234 8.42 -10.59 -19.78
CA GLN A 234 8.59 -10.05 -21.13
C GLN A 234 10.07 -10.01 -21.54
N GLN A 235 10.95 -9.53 -20.67
CA GLN A 235 12.40 -9.47 -20.93
C GLN A 235 13.00 -10.86 -21.15
N MET A 236 12.53 -11.87 -20.39
CA MET A 236 12.94 -13.27 -20.57
C MET A 236 12.49 -13.82 -21.93
N GLU A 237 11.25 -13.56 -22.34
CA GLU A 237 10.74 -13.98 -23.65
C GLU A 237 11.50 -13.29 -24.81
N GLU A 238 11.74 -11.98 -24.70
CA GLU A 238 12.54 -11.22 -25.67
C GLU A 238 13.98 -11.75 -25.75
N GLY A 239 14.61 -12.05 -24.61
CA GLY A 239 15.94 -12.65 -24.56
C GLY A 239 15.98 -14.04 -25.21
N ASN A 240 14.97 -14.89 -24.96
CA ASN A 240 14.85 -16.20 -25.60
C ASN A 240 14.64 -16.07 -27.11
N ARG A 241 13.83 -15.10 -27.55
CA ARG A 241 13.64 -14.80 -28.97
C ARG A 241 14.93 -14.33 -29.63
N ALA A 242 15.67 -13.43 -28.99
CA ALA A 242 16.97 -12.95 -29.50
C ALA A 242 17.96 -14.12 -29.66
N ARG A 243 18.11 -14.96 -28.64
CA ARG A 243 18.96 -16.17 -28.71
C ARG A 243 18.55 -17.10 -29.86
N ARG A 244 17.25 -17.31 -30.07
CA ARG A 244 16.75 -18.12 -31.21
C ARG A 244 17.11 -17.51 -32.56
N VAL A 245 17.05 -16.19 -32.69
CA VAL A 245 17.44 -15.49 -33.91
C VAL A 245 18.95 -15.60 -34.14
N ASP A 246 19.74 -15.43 -33.09
CA ASP A 246 21.21 -15.56 -33.17
C ASP A 246 21.64 -16.97 -33.55
N THR A 247 21.07 -18.00 -32.91
CA THR A 247 21.38 -19.40 -33.26
C THR A 247 20.94 -19.75 -34.68
N SER A 248 19.79 -19.23 -35.13
CA SER A 248 19.33 -19.41 -36.52
C SER A 248 20.24 -18.69 -37.52
N THR A 249 20.73 -17.50 -37.17
CA THR A 249 21.64 -16.71 -37.99
C THR A 249 23.01 -17.37 -38.08
N GLU A 250 23.52 -17.90 -36.98
CA GLU A 250 24.74 -18.67 -36.93
C GLU A 250 24.63 -19.95 -37.77
N ALA A 251 23.53 -20.70 -37.62
CA ALA A 251 23.25 -21.86 -38.46
C ALA A 251 23.17 -21.50 -39.94
N ALA A 252 22.53 -20.39 -40.31
CA ALA A 252 22.48 -19.90 -41.69
C ALA A 252 23.86 -19.50 -42.23
N ARG A 253 24.71 -18.87 -41.41
CA ARG A 253 26.11 -18.55 -41.77
C ARG A 253 26.94 -19.82 -41.98
N LEU A 254 26.77 -20.82 -41.12
CA LEU A 254 27.42 -22.13 -41.27
C LEU A 254 26.95 -22.82 -42.55
N LEU A 255 25.64 -22.90 -42.81
CA LEU A 255 25.10 -23.47 -44.05
C LEU A 255 25.62 -22.75 -45.29
N ARG A 256 25.66 -21.41 -45.26
CA ARG A 256 26.23 -20.62 -46.36
C ARG A 256 27.71 -20.93 -46.57
N ALA A 257 28.51 -20.95 -45.50
CA ALA A 257 29.93 -21.28 -45.57
C ALA A 257 30.15 -22.69 -46.13
N THR A 258 29.40 -23.69 -45.64
CA THR A 258 29.45 -25.07 -46.14
C THR A 258 29.04 -25.14 -47.61
N SER A 259 27.95 -24.47 -48.02
CA SER A 259 27.52 -24.45 -49.43
C SER A 259 28.54 -23.81 -50.36
N GLN A 260 29.28 -22.80 -49.89
CA GLN A 260 30.36 -22.18 -50.66
C GLN A 260 31.58 -23.10 -50.75
N ILE A 261 31.95 -23.77 -49.65
CA ILE A 261 33.04 -24.76 -49.65
C ILE A 261 32.72 -25.92 -50.61
N ASP A 262 31.49 -26.42 -50.61
CA ASP A 262 31.04 -27.47 -51.53
C ASP A 262 31.12 -27.02 -53.00
N LEU A 263 30.69 -25.79 -53.30
CA LEU A 263 30.78 -25.20 -54.64
C LEU A 263 32.22 -25.00 -55.12
N PHE A 264 33.17 -24.66 -54.24
CA PHE A 264 34.59 -24.50 -54.59
C PHE A 264 35.40 -25.82 -54.48
N GLY A 265 34.87 -26.83 -53.80
CA GLY A 265 35.50 -28.12 -53.58
C GLY A 265 35.23 -29.15 -54.69
N THR A 266 34.22 -28.91 -55.53
CA THR A 266 33.97 -29.73 -56.72
C THR A 266 34.98 -29.38 -57.81
N LYS A 267 36.06 -30.18 -57.93
CA LYS A 267 36.85 -30.23 -59.16
C LYS A 267 35.91 -30.66 -60.30
N ILE A 268 35.75 -29.79 -61.30
CA ILE A 268 35.19 -30.18 -62.59
C ILE A 268 36.27 -31.01 -63.27
N ASP A 269 36.20 -32.32 -63.11
CA ASP A 269 36.94 -33.25 -63.98
C ASP A 269 36.30 -33.15 -65.38
N ASN A 270 36.96 -32.40 -66.26
CA ASN A 270 36.73 -32.42 -67.72
C ASN A 270 37.54 -33.54 -68.36
#